data_AF-A0A8T6NPI2-F1
#
_entry.id   AF-A0A8T6NPI2-F1
#
_cell.length_a   1.000
_cell.length_b   1.000
_cell.length_c   1.000
_cell.angle_alpha   90.00
_cell.angle_beta   90.00
_cell.angle_gamma   90.00
#
_symmetry.space_group_name_H-M   'P 1'
#
loop_
_entity.id
_entity.type
_entity.pdbx_description
1 polymer ?
#
loop_
_entity_poly.entity_id
_entity_poly.type
_entity_poly.pdbx_seq_one_letter_code
_entity_poly.pdbx_strand_id
1 'polypeptide(L)'
;MLVRFVNTSILVLILVSLFTGVYVIFYNAHLWLMEIHRISSWGLIALIPWKAVIVLASLRRGWDWSRFNRGAGMVFSLVLAWLAVTATGLALMWTWRLGPFTLALYQTVIAWHWILALILLIPLTIHVVRRWPKPKAEDFTSRRGLLRSGLVLLAGVLGWGTAETIARARATEEEPRRQTGSRGMGLYTGNDFPITGEWIDPVDVSTWRLRITGAVENPITMTYDQVLARQVDTWDATLDCTLGWYSTQFWHGVPLRDLLEEAGVDPGAVGVTLKAVSGYTMPYPMHETEHILLCTHVGDEVLDHRHGYPLRAVSPNRRGWFWVKWLTEVRVHRVLPDFSALIDRVENA
;
A
#
# COMPACT_ATOMS: atom_id res chain seq x y z
N MET A 1 -13.10 -27.43 21.82
CA MET A 1 -12.09 -27.69 20.78
C MET A 1 -12.42 -26.98 19.46
N LEU A 2 -13.45 -27.39 18.69
CA LEU A 2 -13.72 -26.81 17.36
C LEU A 2 -13.95 -25.28 17.37
N VAL A 3 -14.75 -24.76 18.30
CA VAL A 3 -15.01 -23.31 18.43
C VAL A 3 -13.73 -22.51 18.70
N ARG A 4 -12.87 -23.02 19.59
CA ARG A 4 -11.57 -22.39 19.92
C ARG A 4 -10.66 -22.40 18.70
N PHE A 5 -10.50 -23.56 18.07
CA PHE A 5 -9.72 -23.72 16.85
C PHE A 5 -10.15 -22.71 15.77
N VAL A 6 -11.43 -22.69 15.38
CA VAL A 6 -11.93 -21.83 14.30
C VAL A 6 -11.72 -20.34 14.61
N ASN A 7 -12.09 -19.89 15.82
CA ASN A 7 -11.92 -18.48 16.18
C ASN A 7 -10.44 -18.09 16.20
N THR A 8 -9.57 -18.93 16.79
CA THR A 8 -8.13 -18.70 16.84
C THR A 8 -7.50 -18.70 15.46
N SER A 9 -7.84 -19.64 14.58
CA SER A 9 -7.38 -19.63 13.18
C SER A 9 -7.84 -18.39 12.42
N ILE A 10 -9.09 -17.95 12.59
CA ILE A 10 -9.58 -16.71 11.95
C ILE A 10 -8.77 -15.51 12.43
N LEU A 11 -8.55 -15.33 13.73
CA LEU A 11 -7.78 -14.18 14.22
C LEU A 11 -6.34 -14.20 13.70
N VAL A 12 -5.67 -15.36 13.76
CA VAL A 12 -4.30 -15.52 13.25
C VAL A 12 -4.24 -15.15 11.77
N LEU A 13 -5.15 -15.68 10.96
CA LEU A 13 -5.17 -15.41 9.52
C LEU A 13 -5.53 -13.94 9.22
N ILE A 14 -6.42 -13.30 9.99
CA ILE A 14 -6.69 -11.86 9.88
C ILE A 14 -5.42 -11.06 10.19
N LEU A 15 -4.70 -11.39 11.27
CA LEU A 15 -3.47 -10.68 11.64
C LEU A 15 -2.40 -10.87 10.57
N VAL A 16 -2.20 -12.10 10.07
CA VAL A 16 -1.27 -12.37 8.96
C VAL A 16 -1.66 -11.57 7.72
N SER A 17 -2.93 -11.57 7.32
CA SER A 17 -3.42 -10.80 6.17
C SER A 17 -3.21 -9.30 6.38
N LEU A 18 -3.49 -8.78 7.57
CA LEU A 18 -3.31 -7.38 7.92
C LEU A 18 -1.84 -6.97 7.81
N PHE A 19 -0.93 -7.67 8.50
CA PHE A 19 0.49 -7.32 8.52
C PHE A 19 1.11 -7.42 7.13
N THR A 20 0.81 -8.49 6.39
CA THR A 20 1.31 -8.66 5.02
C THR A 20 0.70 -7.63 4.05
N GLY A 21 -0.57 -7.28 4.22
CA GLY A 21 -1.25 -6.27 3.40
C GLY A 21 -0.70 -4.87 3.66
N VAL A 22 -0.62 -4.46 4.92
CA VAL A 22 -0.02 -3.18 5.34
C VAL A 22 1.42 -3.10 4.83
N TYR A 23 2.23 -4.14 5.02
CA TYR A 23 3.62 -4.14 4.55
C TYR A 23 3.75 -3.78 3.06
N VAL A 24 2.93 -4.38 2.18
CA VAL A 24 3.05 -4.15 0.72
C VAL A 24 2.49 -2.79 0.27
N ILE A 25 1.69 -2.12 1.10
CA ILE A 25 1.35 -0.71 0.86
C ILE A 25 2.59 0.19 0.96
N PHE A 26 3.55 -0.15 1.83
CA PHE A 26 4.75 0.68 2.07
C PHE A 26 6.01 0.17 1.35
N TYR A 27 6.10 -1.13 1.04
CA TYR A 27 7.34 -1.75 0.58
C TYR A 27 7.15 -2.63 -0.66
N ASN A 28 8.12 -2.56 -1.59
CA ASN A 28 8.18 -3.40 -2.80
C ASN A 28 9.25 -4.52 -2.72
N ALA A 29 10.02 -4.62 -1.64
CA ALA A 29 11.18 -5.52 -1.56
C ALA A 29 10.81 -7.01 -1.35
N HIS A 30 9.65 -7.29 -0.75
CA HIS A 30 9.27 -8.66 -0.35
C HIS A 30 7.89 -9.03 -0.91
N LEU A 31 7.78 -9.04 -2.24
CA LEU A 31 6.51 -9.32 -2.91
C LEU A 31 5.98 -10.74 -2.63
N TRP A 32 6.81 -11.68 -2.16
CA TRP A 32 6.34 -12.99 -1.67
C TRP A 32 5.37 -12.88 -0.48
N LEU A 33 5.40 -11.78 0.28
CA LEU A 33 4.41 -11.49 1.31
C LEU A 33 3.00 -11.30 0.73
N MET A 34 2.87 -10.94 -0.55
CA MET A 34 1.56 -10.95 -1.23
C MET A 34 0.99 -12.34 -1.39
N GLU A 35 1.82 -13.35 -1.61
CA GLU A 35 1.30 -14.70 -1.69
C GLU A 35 0.83 -15.18 -0.32
N ILE A 36 1.53 -14.81 0.76
CA ILE A 36 1.06 -15.07 2.13
C ILE A 36 -0.25 -14.34 2.41
N HIS A 37 -0.37 -13.07 2.04
CA HIS A 37 -1.62 -12.30 2.17
C HIS A 37 -2.79 -13.01 1.48
N ARG A 38 -2.57 -13.49 0.25
CA ARG A 38 -3.59 -14.17 -0.54
C ARG A 38 -3.93 -15.56 0.02
N ILE A 39 -2.93 -16.37 0.33
CA ILE A 39 -3.10 -17.72 0.90
C ILE A 39 -3.86 -17.63 2.23
N SER A 40 -3.46 -16.69 3.11
CA SER A 40 -4.13 -16.49 4.39
C SER A 40 -5.57 -16.01 4.23
N SER A 41 -5.82 -15.11 3.26
CA SER A 41 -7.17 -14.66 2.91
C SER A 41 -8.07 -15.80 2.39
N TRP A 42 -7.54 -16.69 1.55
CA TRP A 42 -8.28 -17.89 1.11
C TRP A 42 -8.51 -18.88 2.26
N GLY A 43 -7.57 -18.98 3.20
CA GLY A 43 -7.77 -19.71 4.46
C GLY A 43 -8.92 -19.12 5.31
N LEU A 44 -9.08 -17.79 5.34
CA LEU A 44 -10.23 -17.15 6.01
C LEU A 44 -11.54 -17.54 5.35
N ILE A 45 -11.60 -17.47 4.01
CA ILE A 45 -12.79 -17.87 3.24
C ILE A 45 -13.13 -19.34 3.53
N ALA A 46 -12.13 -20.22 3.56
CA ALA A 46 -12.31 -21.64 3.88
C ALA A 46 -12.94 -21.85 5.28
N LEU A 47 -12.69 -20.98 6.26
CA LEU A 47 -13.25 -21.11 7.61
C LEU A 47 -14.70 -20.59 7.74
N ILE A 48 -15.24 -19.89 6.74
CA ILE A 48 -16.59 -19.29 6.78
C ILE A 48 -17.69 -20.33 7.09
N PRO A 49 -17.76 -21.51 6.46
CA PRO A 49 -18.83 -22.48 6.73
C PRO A 49 -18.85 -22.92 8.20
N TRP A 50 -17.69 -23.19 8.79
CA TRP A 50 -17.59 -23.56 10.20
C TRP A 50 -17.94 -22.40 11.12
N LYS A 51 -17.53 -21.18 10.80
CA LYS A 51 -17.92 -19.99 11.54
C LYS A 51 -19.44 -19.77 11.49
N ALA A 52 -20.06 -19.97 10.33
CA ALA A 52 -21.50 -19.87 10.16
C ALA A 52 -22.25 -20.90 11.02
N VAL A 53 -21.79 -22.15 11.07
CA VAL A 53 -22.37 -23.18 11.96
C VAL A 53 -22.28 -22.77 13.43
N ILE A 54 -21.14 -22.22 13.87
CA ILE A 54 -20.95 -21.75 15.25
C ILE A 54 -21.93 -20.60 15.57
N VAL A 55 -22.08 -19.64 14.64
CA VAL A 55 -23.00 -18.51 14.78
C VAL A 55 -24.44 -18.99 14.82
N LEU A 56 -24.87 -19.85 13.89
CA LEU A 56 -26.22 -20.40 13.83
C LEU A 56 -26.56 -21.23 15.08
N ALA A 57 -25.64 -22.08 15.55
CA ALA A 57 -25.82 -22.81 16.81
C ALA A 57 -25.93 -21.86 18.02
N SER A 58 -25.18 -20.76 18.01
CA SER A 58 -25.29 -19.73 19.05
C SER A 58 -26.64 -19.02 19.02
N LEU A 59 -27.20 -18.75 17.84
CA LEU A 59 -28.51 -18.14 17.68
C LEU A 59 -29.64 -19.10 18.08
N ARG A 60 -29.50 -20.41 17.81
CA ARG A 60 -30.50 -21.45 18.10
C ARG A 60 -30.61 -21.82 19.59
N ARG A 61 -29.54 -21.70 20.38
CA ARG A 61 -29.49 -22.14 21.80
C ARG A 61 -30.36 -21.33 22.78
N GLY A 62 -31.33 -20.57 22.28
CA GLY A 62 -32.16 -19.73 23.11
C GLY A 62 -31.41 -18.46 23.48
N TRP A 63 -31.82 -17.38 22.84
CA TRP A 63 -31.49 -16.03 23.22
C TRP A 63 -32.08 -15.77 24.61
N ASP A 64 -31.25 -15.78 25.65
CA ASP A 64 -31.70 -15.37 26.98
C ASP A 64 -31.91 -13.85 26.99
N TRP A 65 -33.12 -13.42 26.67
CA TRP A 65 -33.54 -12.02 26.64
C TRP A 65 -33.33 -11.30 27.98
N SER A 66 -33.25 -12.05 29.09
CA SER A 66 -33.17 -11.50 30.44
C SER A 66 -31.75 -11.04 30.85
N ARG A 67 -30.68 -11.65 30.31
CA ARG A 67 -29.27 -11.28 30.62
C ARG A 67 -28.68 -10.25 29.65
N PHE A 68 -29.51 -9.70 28.78
CA PHE A 68 -29.04 -9.04 27.57
C PHE A 68 -29.02 -7.51 27.75
N ASN A 69 -27.82 -6.96 27.91
CA ASN A 69 -27.52 -5.53 27.82
C ASN A 69 -27.49 -5.10 26.32
N ARG A 70 -28.64 -4.64 25.81
CA ARG A 70 -29.28 -5.08 24.54
C ARG A 70 -28.90 -4.55 23.15
N GLY A 71 -28.15 -3.45 22.98
CA GLY A 71 -27.84 -2.95 21.62
C GLY A 71 -26.45 -3.31 21.14
N ALA A 72 -25.46 -2.89 21.92
CA ALA A 72 -24.12 -2.66 21.39
C ALA A 72 -23.40 -3.94 20.93
N GLY A 73 -23.42 -5.03 21.72
CA GLY A 73 -22.64 -6.24 21.40
C GLY A 73 -23.09 -6.99 20.13
N MET A 74 -24.40 -6.97 19.83
CA MET A 74 -24.93 -7.55 18.60
C MET A 74 -24.61 -6.65 17.42
N VAL A 75 -24.84 -5.34 17.56
CA VAL A 75 -24.47 -4.34 16.54
C VAL A 75 -22.98 -4.45 16.21
N PHE A 76 -22.08 -4.55 17.20
CA PHE A 76 -20.65 -4.75 16.94
C PHE A 76 -20.35 -6.05 16.18
N SER A 77 -21.06 -7.14 16.48
CA SER A 77 -20.83 -8.41 15.79
C SER A 77 -21.37 -8.40 14.35
N LEU A 78 -22.50 -7.72 14.13
CA LEU A 78 -23.08 -7.52 12.79
C LEU A 78 -22.24 -6.56 11.96
N VAL A 79 -21.77 -5.45 12.54
CA VAL A 79 -20.85 -4.51 11.90
C VAL A 79 -19.53 -5.21 11.56
N LEU A 80 -18.96 -5.99 12.48
CA LEU A 80 -17.76 -6.78 12.22
C LEU A 80 -17.98 -7.76 11.06
N ALA A 81 -19.09 -8.49 11.04
CA ALA A 81 -19.41 -9.42 9.97
C ALA A 81 -19.64 -8.70 8.63
N TRP A 82 -20.36 -7.58 8.63
CA TRP A 82 -20.61 -6.77 7.45
C TRP A 82 -19.32 -6.19 6.87
N LEU A 83 -18.45 -5.61 7.71
CA LEU A 83 -17.14 -5.12 7.29
C LEU A 83 -16.28 -6.24 6.70
N ALA A 84 -16.25 -7.41 7.35
CA ALA A 84 -15.46 -8.55 6.89
C ALA A 84 -15.94 -9.04 5.51
N VAL A 85 -17.25 -9.28 5.37
CA VAL A 85 -17.86 -9.73 4.11
C VAL A 85 -17.67 -8.70 3.01
N THR A 86 -17.84 -7.41 3.32
CA THR A 86 -17.66 -6.33 2.34
C THR A 86 -16.21 -6.22 1.90
N ALA A 87 -15.25 -6.21 2.83
CA ALA A 87 -13.83 -6.17 2.51
C ALA A 87 -13.41 -7.40 1.68
N THR A 88 -13.86 -8.61 2.02
CA THR A 88 -13.61 -9.82 1.22
C THR A 88 -14.25 -9.74 -0.16
N GLY A 89 -15.49 -9.26 -0.26
CA GLY A 89 -16.19 -9.07 -1.54
C GLY A 89 -15.43 -8.12 -2.46
N LEU A 90 -14.96 -6.98 -1.94
CA LEU A 90 -14.13 -6.03 -2.68
C LEU A 90 -12.80 -6.65 -3.12
N ALA A 91 -12.16 -7.48 -2.30
CA ALA A 91 -10.94 -8.19 -2.67
C ALA A 91 -11.17 -9.15 -3.85
N LEU A 92 -12.29 -9.88 -3.85
CA LEU A 92 -12.67 -10.80 -4.93
C LEU A 92 -13.03 -10.03 -6.20
N MET A 93 -13.81 -8.95 -6.07
CA MET A 93 -14.11 -8.04 -7.18
C MET A 93 -12.82 -7.51 -7.82
N TRP A 94 -11.87 -7.08 -6.98
CA TRP A 94 -10.56 -6.61 -7.43
C TRP A 94 -9.76 -7.70 -8.15
N THR A 95 -9.68 -8.88 -7.55
CA THR A 95 -8.88 -10.02 -8.06
C THR A 95 -9.34 -10.45 -9.45
N TRP A 96 -10.64 -10.46 -9.71
CA TRP A 96 -11.20 -10.96 -10.96
C TRP A 96 -11.75 -9.87 -11.89
N ARG A 97 -11.43 -8.60 -11.64
CA ARG A 97 -11.89 -7.47 -12.47
C ARG A 97 -13.41 -7.43 -12.63
N LEU A 98 -14.14 -7.66 -11.54
CA LEU A 98 -15.59 -7.62 -11.54
C LEU A 98 -16.06 -6.20 -11.14
N GLY A 99 -16.85 -5.58 -12.01
CA GLY A 99 -17.39 -4.24 -11.78
C GLY A 99 -16.38 -3.13 -12.11
N PRO A 100 -16.67 -1.88 -11.69
CA PRO A 100 -15.87 -0.72 -12.03
C PRO A 100 -14.51 -0.71 -11.32
N PHE A 101 -13.56 0.06 -11.86
CA PHE A 101 -12.26 0.27 -11.21
C PHE A 101 -12.36 1.12 -9.94
N THR A 102 -13.21 2.15 -9.97
CA THR A 102 -13.53 3.06 -8.86
C THR A 102 -14.95 2.85 -8.34
N LEU A 103 -15.16 3.21 -7.07
CA LEU A 103 -16.46 3.24 -6.39
C LEU A 103 -16.71 4.65 -5.83
N ALA A 104 -17.53 4.74 -4.77
CA ALA A 104 -17.84 5.99 -4.10
C ALA A 104 -16.57 6.79 -3.72
N LEU A 105 -16.70 8.12 -3.75
CA LEU A 105 -15.62 9.08 -3.47
C LEU A 105 -14.40 8.94 -4.39
N TYR A 106 -14.59 8.39 -5.59
CA TYR A 106 -13.55 8.15 -6.60
C TYR A 106 -12.39 7.25 -6.13
N GLN A 107 -12.61 6.49 -5.05
CA GLN A 107 -11.63 5.54 -4.54
C GLN A 107 -11.71 4.22 -5.29
N THR A 108 -10.57 3.57 -5.49
CA THR A 108 -10.52 2.29 -6.21
C THR A 108 -11.12 1.16 -5.38
N VAL A 109 -11.57 0.08 -6.04
CA VAL A 109 -12.09 -1.10 -5.34
C VAL A 109 -11.08 -1.65 -4.34
N ILE A 110 -9.79 -1.69 -4.71
CA ILE A 110 -8.72 -2.12 -3.79
C ILE A 110 -8.47 -1.12 -2.66
N ALA A 111 -8.66 0.18 -2.90
CA ALA A 111 -8.58 1.20 -1.86
C ALA A 111 -9.65 0.97 -0.78
N TRP A 112 -10.90 0.79 -1.20
CA TRP A 112 -11.99 0.46 -0.27
C TRP A 112 -11.75 -0.85 0.48
N HIS A 113 -11.13 -1.85 -0.15
CA HIS A 113 -10.77 -3.10 0.52
C HIS A 113 -9.87 -2.87 1.74
N TRP A 114 -8.74 -2.16 1.59
CA TRP A 114 -7.83 -1.94 2.71
C TRP A 114 -8.35 -0.88 3.70
N ILE A 115 -9.11 0.13 3.26
CA ILE A 115 -9.78 1.08 4.16
C ILE A 115 -10.73 0.34 5.11
N LEU A 116 -11.63 -0.50 4.57
CA LEU A 116 -12.58 -1.26 5.39
C LEU A 116 -11.87 -2.31 6.26
N ALA A 117 -10.77 -2.91 5.78
CA ALA A 117 -9.96 -3.83 6.57
C ALA A 117 -9.31 -3.15 7.79
N LEU A 118 -8.86 -1.90 7.66
CA LEU A 118 -8.34 -1.11 8.78
C LEU A 118 -9.46 -0.72 9.75
N ILE A 119 -10.61 -0.26 9.25
CA ILE A 119 -11.79 0.06 10.08
C ILE A 119 -12.26 -1.17 10.87
N LEU A 120 -12.21 -2.36 10.27
CA LEU A 120 -12.57 -3.63 10.89
C LEU A 120 -11.76 -3.94 12.16
N LEU A 121 -10.54 -3.43 12.31
CA LEU A 121 -9.70 -3.68 13.48
C LEU A 121 -10.31 -3.16 14.78
N ILE A 122 -11.09 -2.09 14.72
CA ILE A 122 -11.74 -1.49 15.89
C ILE A 122 -12.78 -2.46 16.49
N PRO A 123 -13.85 -2.86 15.77
CA PRO A 123 -14.82 -3.82 16.29
C PRO A 123 -14.21 -5.21 16.51
N LEU A 124 -13.19 -5.62 15.73
CA LEU A 124 -12.48 -6.87 15.96
C LEU A 124 -11.78 -6.88 17.32
N THR A 125 -11.06 -5.82 17.66
CA THR A 125 -10.34 -5.70 18.95
C THR A 125 -11.34 -5.76 20.11
N ILE A 126 -12.45 -5.01 20.02
CA ILE A 126 -13.53 -5.06 21.01
C ILE A 126 -14.11 -6.47 21.12
N HIS A 127 -14.33 -7.16 19.99
CA HIS A 127 -14.86 -8.51 19.96
C HIS A 127 -13.91 -9.51 20.63
N VAL A 128 -12.62 -9.45 20.32
CA VAL A 128 -11.59 -10.31 20.92
C VAL A 128 -11.52 -10.07 22.42
N VAL A 129 -11.35 -8.83 22.88
CA VAL A 129 -11.23 -8.52 24.32
C VAL A 129 -12.46 -9.01 25.11
N ARG A 130 -13.66 -8.89 24.54
CA ARG A 130 -14.92 -9.22 25.26
C ARG A 130 -15.39 -10.66 25.14
N ARG A 131 -15.08 -11.36 24.02
CA ARG A 131 -15.72 -12.64 23.67
C ARG A 131 -14.74 -13.74 23.27
N TRP A 132 -13.43 -13.50 23.40
CA TRP A 132 -12.43 -14.46 22.95
C TRP A 132 -12.39 -15.74 23.79
N PRO A 133 -12.63 -16.91 23.19
CA PRO A 133 -12.41 -18.16 23.90
C PRO A 133 -10.90 -18.44 23.95
N LYS A 134 -10.31 -18.43 25.16
CA LYS A 134 -8.87 -18.63 25.36
C LYS A 134 -8.38 -19.92 24.66
N PRO A 135 -7.42 -19.83 23.72
CA PRO A 135 -6.92 -20.99 23.00
C PRO A 135 -6.13 -21.90 23.95
N LYS A 136 -6.11 -23.20 23.64
CA LYS A 136 -5.22 -24.16 24.28
C LYS A 136 -4.28 -24.76 23.24
N ALA A 137 -3.04 -25.07 23.61
CA ALA A 137 -2.07 -25.69 22.70
C ALA A 137 -2.61 -26.97 22.06
N GLU A 138 -3.33 -27.80 22.83
CA GLU A 138 -3.99 -29.03 22.37
C GLU A 138 -4.96 -28.85 21.19
N ASP A 139 -5.52 -27.64 21.02
CA ASP A 139 -6.43 -27.34 19.91
C ASP A 139 -5.68 -27.39 18.55
N PHE A 140 -4.34 -27.24 18.57
CA PHE A 140 -3.47 -27.21 17.39
C PHE A 140 -2.42 -28.33 17.35
N THR A 141 -1.94 -28.80 18.49
CA THR A 141 -0.89 -29.85 18.56
C THR A 141 -1.43 -31.28 18.53
N SER A 142 -2.73 -31.48 18.78
CA SER A 142 -3.33 -32.80 18.64
C SER A 142 -3.37 -33.26 17.18
N ARG A 143 -3.41 -34.58 16.91
CA ARG A 143 -3.58 -35.13 15.54
C ARG A 143 -4.72 -34.46 14.77
N ARG A 144 -5.87 -34.27 15.43
CA ARG A 144 -7.04 -33.59 14.83
C ARG A 144 -6.80 -32.09 14.61
N GLY A 145 -6.08 -31.43 15.52
CA GLY A 145 -5.67 -30.02 15.38
C GLY A 145 -4.75 -29.83 14.19
N LEU A 146 -3.69 -30.63 14.09
CA LEU A 146 -2.74 -30.61 12.98
C LEU A 146 -3.41 -30.86 11.63
N LEU A 147 -4.28 -31.87 11.54
CA LEU A 147 -5.04 -32.16 10.31
C LEU A 147 -5.94 -30.99 9.91
N ARG A 148 -6.60 -30.32 10.86
CA ARG A 148 -7.43 -29.14 10.57
C ARG A 148 -6.57 -27.95 10.12
N SER A 149 -5.46 -27.68 10.79
CA SER A 149 -4.53 -26.61 10.37
C SER A 149 -3.99 -26.87 8.97
N GLY A 150 -3.58 -28.11 8.69
CA GLY A 150 -3.12 -28.54 7.37
C GLY A 150 -4.21 -28.39 6.30
N LEU A 151 -5.46 -28.74 6.61
CA LEU A 151 -6.58 -28.56 5.69
C LEU A 151 -6.87 -27.09 5.40
N VAL A 152 -6.80 -26.22 6.41
CA VAL A 152 -6.98 -24.76 6.23
C VAL A 152 -5.86 -24.19 5.35
N LEU A 153 -4.62 -24.58 5.61
CA LEU A 153 -3.48 -24.16 4.78
C LEU A 153 -3.62 -24.66 3.34
N LEU A 154 -3.95 -25.94 3.15
CA LEU A 154 -4.17 -26.53 1.84
C LEU A 154 -5.29 -25.83 1.08
N ALA A 155 -6.42 -25.55 1.74
CA ALA A 155 -7.52 -24.79 1.16
C ALA A 155 -7.10 -23.35 0.79
N GLY A 156 -6.27 -22.72 1.62
CA GLY A 156 -5.68 -21.41 1.33
C GLY A 156 -4.80 -21.44 0.07
N VAL A 157 -3.90 -22.42 -0.05
CA VAL A 157 -3.00 -22.58 -1.20
C VAL A 157 -3.77 -22.90 -2.47
N LEU A 158 -4.70 -23.87 -2.43
CA LEU A 158 -5.50 -24.25 -3.60
C LEU A 158 -6.44 -23.13 -4.04
N GLY A 159 -7.07 -22.44 -3.07
CA GLY A 159 -7.93 -21.28 -3.33
C GLY A 159 -7.16 -20.14 -4.00
N TRP A 160 -5.99 -19.80 -3.46
CA TRP A 160 -5.09 -18.82 -4.07
C TRP A 160 -4.66 -19.22 -5.48
N GLY A 161 -4.16 -20.45 -5.68
CA GLY A 161 -3.70 -20.90 -6.99
C GLY A 161 -4.81 -20.89 -8.05
N THR A 162 -6.02 -21.29 -7.66
CA THR A 162 -7.20 -21.22 -8.53
C THR A 162 -7.55 -19.76 -8.86
N ALA A 163 -7.61 -18.89 -7.84
CA ALA A 163 -7.97 -17.49 -8.02
C ALA A 163 -6.96 -16.73 -8.88
N GLU A 164 -5.67 -16.98 -8.69
CA GLU A 164 -4.58 -16.41 -9.48
C GLU A 164 -4.62 -16.89 -10.93
N THR A 165 -4.92 -18.18 -11.17
CA THR A 165 -5.11 -18.72 -12.52
C THR A 165 -6.23 -17.99 -13.25
N ILE A 166 -7.38 -17.79 -12.59
CA ILE A 166 -8.51 -17.04 -13.15
C ILE A 166 -8.14 -15.56 -13.37
N ALA A 167 -7.44 -14.95 -12.41
CA ALA A 167 -7.02 -13.55 -12.50
C ALA A 167 -6.07 -13.31 -13.67
N ARG A 168 -5.13 -14.23 -13.93
CA ARG A 168 -4.21 -14.19 -15.07
C ARG A 168 -4.94 -14.39 -16.40
N ALA A 169 -5.88 -15.34 -16.46
CA ALA A 169 -6.70 -15.56 -17.64
C ALA A 169 -7.59 -14.35 -18.00
N ARG A 170 -7.86 -13.46 -17.04
CA ARG A 170 -8.61 -12.21 -17.23
C ARG A 170 -7.71 -10.98 -17.44
N ALA A 171 -6.39 -11.11 -17.41
CA ALA A 171 -5.49 -10.01 -17.75
C ALA A 171 -5.38 -9.90 -19.27
N THR A 172 -5.37 -8.66 -19.78
CA THR A 172 -5.19 -8.36 -21.19
C THR A 172 -3.79 -7.80 -21.43
N GLU A 173 -3.38 -7.73 -22.70
CA GLU A 173 -2.13 -7.07 -23.08
C GLU A 173 -2.15 -5.56 -22.78
N GLU A 174 -3.32 -4.93 -22.90
CA GLU A 174 -3.53 -3.51 -22.62
C GLU A 174 -3.55 -3.18 -21.12
N GLU A 175 -4.09 -4.07 -20.30
CA GLU A 175 -4.10 -3.94 -18.84
C GLU A 175 -3.43 -5.14 -18.15
N PRO A 176 -2.10 -5.30 -18.26
CA PRO A 176 -1.40 -6.41 -17.65
C PRO A 176 -1.50 -6.37 -16.11
N ARG A 177 -1.27 -7.51 -15.45
CA ARG A 177 -1.37 -7.65 -13.99
C ARG A 177 0.01 -7.84 -13.38
N ARG A 178 0.39 -7.00 -12.42
CA ARG A 178 1.61 -7.18 -11.61
C ARG A 178 1.41 -8.14 -10.45
N GLN A 179 2.52 -8.62 -9.88
CA GLN A 179 2.49 -9.43 -8.67
C GLN A 179 1.83 -8.70 -7.48
N THR A 180 1.94 -7.38 -7.41
CA THR A 180 1.24 -6.52 -6.43
C THR A 180 -0.28 -6.55 -6.58
N GLY A 181 -0.79 -7.09 -7.70
CA GLY A 181 -2.20 -7.10 -8.06
C GLY A 181 -2.65 -5.82 -8.77
N SER A 182 -1.75 -4.84 -8.95
CA SER A 182 -1.99 -3.63 -9.74
C SER A 182 -2.21 -3.97 -11.22
N ARG A 183 -3.04 -3.16 -11.89
CA ARG A 183 -3.37 -3.26 -13.32
C ARG A 183 -2.62 -2.18 -14.11
N GLY A 184 -2.13 -2.52 -15.30
CA GLY A 184 -1.48 -1.55 -16.18
C GLY A 184 -2.51 -0.53 -16.68
N MET A 185 -2.19 0.76 -16.59
CA MET A 185 -3.02 1.84 -17.14
C MET A 185 -2.11 2.92 -17.73
N GLY A 186 -2.39 3.33 -18.98
CA GLY A 186 -1.60 4.32 -19.69
C GLY A 186 -0.12 3.93 -19.75
N LEU A 187 0.21 2.81 -20.40
CA LEU A 187 1.60 2.37 -20.54
C LEU A 187 2.24 3.09 -21.72
N TYR A 188 3.37 3.76 -21.50
CA TYR A 188 4.13 4.51 -22.52
C TYR A 188 3.32 5.61 -23.22
N THR A 189 2.36 6.20 -22.51
CA THR A 189 1.46 7.26 -22.99
C THR A 189 1.89 8.67 -22.58
N GLY A 190 3.12 8.87 -22.09
CA GLY A 190 3.61 10.18 -21.65
C GLY A 190 2.85 10.66 -20.41
N ASN A 191 2.14 11.78 -20.51
CA ASN A 191 1.32 12.30 -19.41
C ASN A 191 -0.07 11.62 -19.27
N ASP A 192 -0.51 10.80 -20.22
CA ASP A 192 -1.83 10.17 -20.18
C ASP A 192 -1.85 8.86 -19.36
N PHE A 193 -1.51 8.97 -18.08
CA PHE A 193 -1.68 7.90 -17.08
C PHE A 193 -2.38 8.46 -15.83
N PRO A 194 -2.93 7.59 -14.96
CA PRO A 194 -3.80 8.02 -13.87
C PRO A 194 -3.14 9.04 -12.93
N ILE A 195 -3.93 10.04 -12.56
CA ILE A 195 -3.49 11.13 -11.67
C ILE A 195 -3.87 10.79 -10.24
N THR A 196 -2.90 10.88 -9.34
CA THR A 196 -3.07 10.63 -7.89
C THR A 196 -2.30 11.64 -7.07
N GLY A 197 -2.77 11.89 -5.84
CA GLY A 197 -2.10 12.76 -4.88
C GLY A 197 -2.86 14.05 -4.64
N GLU A 198 -2.11 15.08 -4.26
CA GLU A 198 -2.65 16.37 -3.87
C GLU A 198 -3.11 17.20 -5.07
N TRP A 199 -3.98 18.17 -4.78
CA TRP A 199 -4.37 19.22 -5.72
C TRP A 199 -3.74 20.51 -5.23
N ILE A 200 -2.74 21.01 -5.96
CA ILE A 200 -2.11 22.30 -5.68
C ILE A 200 -2.25 23.20 -6.91
N ASP A 201 -2.13 24.51 -6.71
CA ASP A 201 -2.09 25.46 -7.81
C ASP A 201 -0.85 25.24 -8.70
N PRO A 202 -0.93 25.56 -10.00
CA PRO A 202 0.20 25.53 -10.91
C PRO A 202 1.43 26.23 -10.34
N VAL A 203 2.59 25.56 -10.42
CA VAL A 203 3.85 26.09 -9.91
C VAL A 203 4.45 27.06 -10.94
N ASP A 204 4.71 28.29 -10.52
CA ASP A 204 5.41 29.29 -11.33
C ASP A 204 6.93 29.03 -11.35
N VAL A 205 7.44 28.61 -12.51
CA VAL A 205 8.85 28.28 -12.69
C VAL A 205 9.81 29.47 -12.58
N SER A 206 9.32 30.70 -12.75
CA SER A 206 10.16 31.90 -12.62
C SER A 206 10.62 32.13 -11.18
N THR A 207 9.77 31.76 -10.22
CA THR A 207 10.02 31.88 -8.77
C THR A 207 10.43 30.56 -8.13
N TRP A 208 10.10 29.42 -8.74
CA TRP A 208 10.48 28.09 -8.26
C TRP A 208 12.01 27.89 -8.24
N ARG A 209 12.48 27.15 -7.24
CA ARG A 209 13.88 26.73 -7.11
C ARG A 209 13.98 25.30 -6.59
N LEU A 210 14.92 24.52 -7.11
CA LEU A 210 15.39 23.29 -6.46
C LEU A 210 16.56 23.62 -5.54
N ARG A 211 16.52 23.15 -4.29
CA ARG A 211 17.61 23.32 -3.33
C ARG A 211 18.18 21.97 -2.90
N ILE A 212 19.50 21.87 -2.78
CA ILE A 212 20.19 20.75 -2.13
C ILE A 212 20.88 21.30 -0.90
N THR A 213 20.46 20.84 0.27
CA THR A 213 20.79 21.46 1.57
C THR A 213 21.12 20.41 2.62
N GLY A 214 21.42 20.86 3.84
CA GLY A 214 21.66 19.98 4.98
C GLY A 214 23.13 19.63 5.13
N ALA A 215 23.45 18.36 5.36
CA ALA A 215 24.82 17.87 5.54
C ALA A 215 25.56 17.74 4.20
N VAL A 216 25.84 18.88 3.57
CA VAL A 216 26.60 19.03 2.32
C VAL A 216 27.61 20.16 2.47
N GLU A 217 28.74 20.07 1.77
CA GLU A 217 29.79 21.09 1.79
C GLU A 217 29.38 22.34 1.00
N ASN A 218 28.77 22.14 -0.17
CA ASN A 218 28.40 23.18 -1.12
C ASN A 218 26.88 23.12 -1.41
N PRO A 219 26.03 23.80 -0.62
CA PRO A 219 24.60 23.84 -0.89
C PRO A 219 24.28 24.38 -2.29
N ILE A 220 23.43 23.66 -3.03
CA ILE A 220 23.07 24.01 -4.41
C ILE A 220 21.68 24.66 -4.41
N THR A 221 21.50 25.70 -5.22
CA THR A 221 20.17 26.25 -5.56
C THR A 221 20.10 26.46 -7.06
N MET A 222 19.13 25.84 -7.72
CA MET A 222 18.97 25.89 -9.18
C MET A 222 17.60 26.46 -9.58
N THR A 223 17.59 27.27 -10.64
CA THR A 223 16.38 27.64 -11.38
C THR A 223 15.91 26.47 -12.24
N TYR A 224 14.70 26.57 -12.80
CA TYR A 224 14.18 25.56 -13.73
C TYR A 224 15.08 25.41 -14.97
N ASP A 225 15.48 26.53 -15.59
CA ASP A 225 16.38 26.52 -16.76
C ASP A 225 17.74 25.87 -16.46
N GLN A 226 18.27 26.09 -15.24
CA GLN A 226 19.50 25.44 -14.81
C GLN A 226 19.35 23.94 -14.64
N VAL A 227 18.18 23.45 -14.21
CA VAL A 227 17.88 22.02 -14.17
C VAL A 227 17.77 21.44 -15.58
N LEU A 228 17.11 22.15 -16.50
CA LEU A 228 17.00 21.73 -17.91
C LEU A 228 18.36 21.68 -18.63
N ALA A 229 19.31 22.52 -18.22
CA ALA A 229 20.65 22.57 -18.80
C ALA A 229 21.61 21.45 -18.31
N ARG A 230 21.18 20.63 -17.34
CA ARG A 230 22.00 19.51 -16.82
C ARG A 230 22.05 18.34 -17.79
N GLN A 231 23.00 17.44 -17.59
CA GLN A 231 23.00 16.15 -18.28
C GLN A 231 21.74 15.37 -17.89
N VAL A 232 21.04 14.88 -18.91
CA VAL A 232 19.76 14.17 -18.76
C VAL A 232 19.97 12.68 -19.00
N ASP A 233 19.56 11.87 -18.04
CA ASP A 233 19.41 10.43 -18.17
C ASP A 233 17.97 10.09 -18.56
N THR A 234 17.79 8.97 -19.26
CA THR A 234 16.48 8.40 -19.60
C THR A 234 16.31 7.06 -18.92
N TRP A 235 15.28 6.92 -18.07
CA TRP A 235 14.98 5.66 -17.39
C TRP A 235 13.62 5.11 -17.85
N ASP A 236 13.59 3.84 -18.23
CA ASP A 236 12.35 3.06 -18.33
C ASP A 236 11.95 2.64 -16.92
N ALA A 237 10.93 3.31 -16.36
CA ALA A 237 10.54 3.13 -14.97
C ALA A 237 9.04 2.96 -14.78
N THR A 238 8.69 2.04 -13.88
CA THR A 238 7.31 1.73 -13.52
C THR A 238 6.90 2.38 -12.20
N LEU A 239 5.88 3.23 -12.23
CA LEU A 239 5.19 3.72 -11.04
C LEU A 239 4.10 2.71 -10.66
N ASP A 240 4.27 1.99 -9.55
CA ASP A 240 3.25 1.07 -9.01
C ASP A 240 2.51 1.72 -7.83
N CYS A 241 1.27 2.13 -8.08
CA CYS A 241 0.43 2.87 -7.13
C CYS A 241 -0.33 1.92 -6.20
N THR A 242 -0.40 2.26 -4.91
CA THR A 242 -1.16 1.51 -3.88
C THR A 242 -2.67 1.55 -4.10
N LEU A 243 -3.14 2.42 -5.00
CA LEU A 243 -4.52 2.44 -5.47
C LEU A 243 -4.81 1.36 -6.54
N GLY A 244 -3.85 0.49 -6.86
CA GLY A 244 -4.08 -0.70 -7.67
C GLY A 244 -3.87 -0.53 -9.16
N TRP A 245 -3.19 0.53 -9.56
CA TRP A 245 -2.75 0.69 -10.94
C TRP A 245 -1.23 0.85 -10.99
N TYR A 246 -0.65 0.57 -12.14
CA TYR A 246 0.71 0.95 -12.44
C TYR A 246 0.81 1.49 -13.86
N SER A 247 1.82 2.33 -14.08
CA SER A 247 2.16 2.82 -15.40
C SER A 247 3.67 2.74 -15.58
N THR A 248 4.10 2.32 -16.76
CA THR A 248 5.51 2.30 -17.17
C THR A 248 5.70 3.38 -18.22
N GLN A 249 6.72 4.21 -18.07
CA GLN A 249 7.02 5.33 -18.96
C GLN A 249 8.54 5.46 -19.12
N PHE A 250 8.95 6.15 -20.18
CA PHE A 250 10.29 6.73 -20.25
C PHE A 250 10.30 8.04 -19.46
N TRP A 251 11.23 8.18 -18.52
CA TRP A 251 11.37 9.37 -17.69
C TRP A 251 12.70 10.03 -17.98
N HIS A 252 12.70 11.34 -18.15
CA HIS A 252 13.91 12.10 -18.48
C HIS A 252 14.19 13.13 -17.39
N GLY A 253 15.41 13.07 -16.84
CA GLY A 253 15.78 13.90 -15.71
C GLY A 253 17.26 13.85 -15.36
N VAL A 254 17.59 14.49 -14.24
CA VAL A 254 18.95 14.52 -13.69
C VAL A 254 19.06 13.46 -12.60
N PRO A 255 20.04 12.54 -12.64
CA PRO A 255 20.27 11.60 -11.55
C PRO A 255 20.55 12.35 -10.25
N LEU A 256 19.87 11.97 -9.15
CA LEU A 256 20.06 12.66 -7.87
C LEU A 256 21.49 12.52 -7.35
N ARG A 257 22.12 11.36 -7.57
CA ARG A 257 23.51 11.10 -7.18
C ARG A 257 24.49 12.14 -7.72
N ASP A 258 24.34 12.57 -8.97
CA ASP A 258 25.26 13.50 -9.62
C ASP A 258 25.21 14.87 -8.94
N LEU A 259 24.01 15.31 -8.54
CA LEU A 259 23.82 16.56 -7.82
C LEU A 259 24.30 16.47 -6.35
N LEU A 260 24.19 15.29 -5.73
CA LEU A 260 24.71 15.05 -4.39
C LEU A 260 26.25 15.01 -4.38
N GLU A 261 26.86 14.43 -5.41
CA GLU A 261 28.32 14.46 -5.62
C GLU A 261 28.82 15.89 -5.80
N GLU A 262 28.16 16.71 -6.64
CA GLU A 262 28.47 18.13 -6.81
C GLU A 262 28.35 18.93 -5.49
N ALA A 263 27.34 18.62 -4.68
CA ALA A 263 27.12 19.29 -3.40
C ALA A 263 28.16 18.90 -2.34
N GLY A 264 28.91 17.82 -2.53
CA GLY A 264 29.85 17.28 -1.54
C GLY A 264 29.12 16.78 -0.29
N VAL A 265 28.43 15.64 -0.39
CA VAL A 265 27.73 15.01 0.74
C VAL A 265 28.72 14.65 1.87
N ASP A 266 28.36 15.04 3.10
CA ASP A 266 29.10 14.66 4.31
C ASP A 266 29.22 13.13 4.43
N PRO A 267 30.42 12.55 4.65
CA PRO A 267 30.60 11.10 4.77
C PRO A 267 29.78 10.44 5.89
N GLY A 268 29.35 11.20 6.90
CA GLY A 268 28.47 10.75 7.99
C GLY A 268 26.97 10.92 7.70
N ALA A 269 26.58 11.33 6.49
CA ALA A 269 25.18 11.41 6.09
C ALA A 269 24.56 10.01 5.93
N VAL A 270 23.36 9.83 6.48
CA VAL A 270 22.64 8.54 6.47
C VAL A 270 21.49 8.49 5.47
N GLY A 271 21.07 9.64 4.94
CA GLY A 271 20.05 9.72 3.90
C GLY A 271 19.56 11.13 3.62
N VAL A 272 18.49 11.22 2.84
CA VAL A 272 17.90 12.48 2.38
C VAL A 272 16.40 12.53 2.65
N THR A 273 15.85 13.73 2.74
CA THR A 273 14.41 13.99 2.66
C THR A 273 14.12 14.79 1.40
N LEU A 274 13.23 14.29 0.56
CA LEU A 274 12.67 15.01 -0.58
C LEU A 274 11.45 15.80 -0.13
N LYS A 275 11.32 17.06 -0.54
CA LYS A 275 10.22 17.95 -0.14
C LYS A 275 9.53 18.61 -1.34
N ALA A 276 8.21 18.48 -1.39
CA ALA A 276 7.34 19.13 -2.37
C ALA A 276 7.01 20.59 -2.00
N VAL A 277 6.47 21.34 -2.98
CA VAL A 277 5.87 22.67 -2.76
C VAL A 277 4.80 22.64 -1.66
N SER A 278 3.96 21.61 -1.63
CA SER A 278 2.88 21.45 -0.64
C SER A 278 3.35 21.22 0.79
N GLY A 279 4.64 20.97 0.99
CA GLY A 279 5.18 20.51 2.28
C GLY A 279 5.22 18.99 2.42
N TYR A 280 4.64 18.23 1.48
CA TYR A 280 4.78 16.78 1.45
C TYR A 280 6.26 16.39 1.43
N THR A 281 6.66 15.45 2.28
CA THR A 281 8.04 15.02 2.41
C THR A 281 8.16 13.51 2.36
N MET A 282 9.27 13.01 1.83
CA MET A 282 9.59 11.59 1.84
C MET A 282 11.06 11.33 2.16
N PRO A 283 11.36 10.54 3.21
CA PRO A 283 12.73 10.15 3.54
C PRO A 283 13.21 9.00 2.67
N TYR A 284 14.50 9.01 2.37
CA TYR A 284 15.23 7.97 1.65
C TYR A 284 16.56 7.68 2.33
N PRO A 285 16.89 6.40 2.59
CA PRO A 285 18.25 6.01 2.94
C PRO A 285 19.26 6.46 1.89
N MET A 286 20.49 6.79 2.29
CA MET A 286 21.49 7.33 1.36
C MET A 286 21.75 6.39 0.18
N HIS A 287 21.87 5.08 0.43
CA HIS A 287 22.10 4.08 -0.62
C HIS A 287 20.97 3.98 -1.66
N GLU A 288 19.77 4.50 -1.38
CA GLU A 288 18.67 4.50 -2.36
C GLU A 288 18.71 5.71 -3.29
N THR A 289 19.48 6.76 -2.95
CA THR A 289 19.54 8.00 -3.75
C THR A 289 20.14 7.80 -5.14
N GLU A 290 20.97 6.76 -5.31
CA GLU A 290 21.52 6.31 -6.60
C GLU A 290 20.43 5.87 -7.59
N HIS A 291 19.24 5.52 -7.07
CA HIS A 291 18.09 5.04 -7.83
C HIS A 291 16.96 6.08 -7.89
N ILE A 292 17.28 7.37 -7.76
CA ILE A 292 16.33 8.48 -7.87
C ILE A 292 16.70 9.36 -9.06
N LEU A 293 15.75 9.58 -9.95
CA LEU A 293 15.86 10.49 -11.10
C LEU A 293 14.95 11.71 -10.87
N LEU A 294 15.51 12.92 -10.99
CA LEU A 294 14.75 14.16 -10.87
C LEU A 294 14.26 14.59 -12.26
N CYS A 295 13.02 14.25 -12.57
CA CYS A 295 12.47 14.31 -13.91
C CYS A 295 11.70 15.59 -14.20
N THR A 296 11.92 16.13 -15.40
CA THR A 296 11.19 17.27 -15.98
C THR A 296 10.28 16.85 -17.12
N HIS A 297 10.50 15.67 -17.70
CA HIS A 297 9.75 15.12 -18.84
C HIS A 297 9.35 13.66 -18.61
N VAL A 298 8.29 13.24 -19.31
CA VAL A 298 7.79 11.86 -19.36
C VAL A 298 7.36 11.54 -20.80
N GLY A 299 7.91 10.46 -21.36
CA GLY A 299 7.89 10.25 -22.80
C GLY A 299 8.48 11.45 -23.54
N ASP A 300 7.87 11.82 -24.66
CA ASP A 300 8.30 12.97 -25.47
C ASP A 300 7.73 14.32 -24.98
N GLU A 301 7.12 14.36 -23.79
CA GLU A 301 6.39 15.51 -23.28
C GLU A 301 7.05 16.10 -22.02
N VAL A 302 6.96 17.42 -21.88
CA VAL A 302 7.16 18.07 -20.57
C VAL A 302 6.12 17.52 -19.60
N LEU A 303 6.48 17.36 -18.32
CA LEU A 303 5.52 16.94 -17.31
C LEU A 303 4.27 17.84 -17.30
N ASP A 304 3.10 17.23 -17.20
CA ASP A 304 1.87 17.94 -16.83
C ASP A 304 1.98 18.38 -15.35
N HIS A 305 1.34 19.51 -15.01
CA HIS A 305 1.26 19.99 -13.63
C HIS A 305 0.78 18.89 -12.68
N ARG A 306 -0.25 18.13 -13.05
CA ARG A 306 -0.83 17.08 -12.21
C ARG A 306 0.11 15.88 -12.05
N HIS A 307 1.14 15.77 -12.88
CA HIS A 307 2.22 14.79 -12.79
C HIS A 307 3.49 15.33 -12.13
N GLY A 308 3.49 16.59 -11.68
CA GLY A 308 4.54 17.15 -10.82
C GLY A 308 5.47 18.13 -11.53
N TYR A 309 5.08 18.70 -12.67
CA TYR A 309 5.80 19.86 -13.23
C TYR A 309 5.97 20.97 -12.20
N PRO A 310 7.17 21.58 -12.06
CA PRO A 310 8.31 21.48 -12.97
C PRO A 310 9.24 20.28 -12.77
N LEU A 311 9.19 19.62 -11.62
CA LEU A 311 10.15 18.58 -11.25
C LEU A 311 9.52 17.54 -10.33
N ARG A 312 9.67 16.26 -10.66
CA ARG A 312 9.29 15.15 -9.79
C ARG A 312 10.45 14.19 -9.54
N ALA A 313 10.42 13.51 -8.42
CA ALA A 313 11.28 12.35 -8.17
C ALA A 313 10.66 11.09 -8.78
N VAL A 314 11.47 10.33 -9.51
CA VAL A 314 11.17 8.99 -10.04
C VAL A 314 12.05 8.00 -9.30
N SER A 315 11.40 7.06 -8.58
CA SER A 315 12.06 6.14 -7.65
C SER A 315 11.58 4.68 -7.88
N PRO A 316 12.07 3.99 -8.94
CA PRO A 316 11.52 2.70 -9.43
C PRO A 316 11.41 1.60 -8.37
N ASN A 317 12.27 1.63 -7.35
CA ASN A 317 12.33 0.64 -6.28
C ASN A 317 11.30 0.87 -5.15
N ARG A 318 10.52 1.96 -5.21
CA ARG A 318 9.53 2.35 -4.20
C ARG A 318 8.11 2.45 -4.76
N ARG A 319 7.10 2.41 -3.89
CA ARG A 319 5.68 2.59 -4.25
C ARG A 319 5.43 4.02 -4.74
N GLY A 320 4.38 4.22 -5.55
CA GLY A 320 4.13 5.51 -6.21
C GLY A 320 4.00 6.74 -5.29
N TRP A 321 3.60 6.58 -4.02
CA TRP A 321 3.54 7.71 -3.08
C TRP A 321 4.93 8.25 -2.68
N PHE A 322 5.99 7.44 -2.80
CA PHE A 322 7.37 7.90 -2.61
C PHE A 322 7.83 8.86 -3.74
N TRP A 323 7.18 8.86 -4.90
CA TRP A 323 7.56 9.63 -6.07
C TRP A 323 7.07 11.07 -5.93
N VAL A 324 7.81 11.86 -5.14
CA VAL A 324 7.48 13.25 -4.79
C VAL A 324 7.29 14.11 -6.03
N LYS A 325 6.13 14.74 -6.15
CA LYS A 325 5.80 15.73 -7.18
C LYS A 325 6.16 17.14 -6.71
N TRP A 326 6.34 18.07 -7.64
CA TRP A 326 6.61 19.49 -7.34
C TRP A 326 7.80 19.67 -6.39
N LEU A 327 8.88 18.95 -6.63
CA LEU A 327 10.04 18.90 -5.75
C LEU A 327 10.66 20.30 -5.61
N THR A 328 11.04 20.69 -4.39
CA THR A 328 11.70 21.98 -4.10
C THR A 328 12.98 21.83 -3.31
N GLU A 329 13.14 20.73 -2.57
CA GLU A 329 14.33 20.53 -1.74
C GLU A 329 14.69 19.05 -1.61
N VAL A 330 15.99 18.78 -1.72
CA VAL A 330 16.64 17.57 -1.24
C VAL A 330 17.48 17.96 -0.05
N ARG A 331 17.08 17.53 1.15
CA ARG A 331 17.82 17.81 2.37
C ARG A 331 18.59 16.59 2.83
N VAL A 332 19.90 16.71 3.00
CA VAL A 332 20.79 15.65 3.45
C VAL A 332 20.87 15.63 4.98
N HIS A 333 20.82 14.44 5.58
CA HIS A 333 20.72 14.24 7.02
C HIS A 333 21.81 13.33 7.58
N ARG A 334 22.43 13.73 8.71
CA ARG A 334 23.27 12.85 9.55
C ARG A 334 22.45 11.92 10.46
N VAL A 335 21.18 12.25 10.66
CA VAL A 335 20.18 11.40 11.32
C VAL A 335 18.89 11.54 10.54
N LEU A 336 18.43 10.44 9.91
CA LEU A 336 17.17 10.45 9.19
C LEU A 336 16.03 10.69 10.17
N PRO A 337 15.06 11.56 9.85
CA PRO A 337 13.83 11.64 10.61
C PRO A 337 13.18 10.25 10.64
N ASP A 338 12.82 9.77 11.83
CA ASP A 338 12.01 8.55 11.93
C ASP A 338 10.69 8.76 11.16
N PHE A 339 10.16 7.71 10.52
CA PHE A 339 8.88 7.76 9.82
C PHE A 339 7.76 8.25 10.74
N SER A 340 7.85 7.96 12.04
CA SER A 340 6.96 8.48 13.09
C SER A 340 6.99 10.02 13.19
N ALA A 341 8.19 10.62 13.14
CA ALA A 341 8.39 12.07 13.21
C ALA A 341 7.96 12.84 11.94
N LEU A 342 7.61 12.13 10.87
CA LEU A 342 7.05 12.69 9.64
C LEU A 342 5.53 12.87 9.75
N ILE A 343 4.84 11.94 10.42
CA ILE A 343 3.38 11.99 10.68
C ILE A 343 3.06 13.16 11.62
N ASP A 344 3.84 13.34 12.68
CA ASP A 344 3.65 14.43 13.66
C ASP A 344 3.77 15.83 13.05
N ARG A 345 4.49 16.02 11.93
CA ARG A 345 4.62 17.34 11.28
C ARG A 345 3.49 17.66 10.32
N VAL A 346 2.78 16.65 9.82
CA VAL A 346 1.61 16.84 8.96
C VAL A 346 0.36 17.12 9.81
N GLU A 347 0.30 16.64 11.05
CA GLU A 347 -0.79 16.98 11.98
C GLU A 347 -0.66 18.38 12.61
N ASN A 348 0.52 19.00 12.54
CA ASN A 348 0.84 20.27 13.18
C ASN A 348 1.18 21.41 12.20
N ALA A 349 0.99 21.21 10.90
CA ALA A 349 1.13 22.21 9.84
C ALA A 349 -0.22 22.41 9.15
#